data_AF-A0A8D0L1Z5-F1
#
_entry.id   AF-A0A8D0L1Z5-F1
#
_cell.length_a   1.000
_cell.length_b   1.000
_cell.length_c   1.000
_cell.angle_alpha   90.00
_cell.angle_beta   90.00
_cell.angle_gamma   90.00
#
_symmetry.space_group_name_H-M   'P 1'
#
loop_
_entity.id
_entity.type
_entity.pdbx_description
1 polymer ?
#
loop_
_entity_poly.entity_id
_entity_poly.type
_entity_poly.pdbx_seq_one_letter_code
_entity_poly.pdbx_strand_id
1 'polypeptide(L)'
;MKADLVHTLGESAALGAAGVVLWGNNSYSHSADSCRNLRKYITTTLGPYVVNVTMAAHMCSHQLCHGNGRCVRRQPGELRAFLHLAPQQWEGEPMLTNFLDMDGPAWELFQCHCYPRWMGARCNKQQWVEPIQNPDCPMVTQHQDTCLAAHDCSSAMGLGLCPHPDYEEKTELR
;
A
#
# COMPACT_ATOMS: atom_id res chain seq x y z
N MET A 1 21.96 -4.77 -3.50
CA MET A 1 21.27 -3.61 -2.90
C MET A 1 20.15 -3.04 -3.78
N LYS A 2 20.41 -2.44 -4.97
CA LYS A 2 19.28 -1.93 -5.80
C LYS A 2 18.35 -3.05 -6.29
N ALA A 3 18.90 -4.22 -6.60
CA ALA A 3 18.12 -5.41 -6.97
C ALA A 3 17.18 -5.90 -5.85
N ASP A 4 17.60 -5.80 -4.58
CA ASP A 4 16.79 -6.28 -3.44
C ASP A 4 15.55 -5.41 -3.25
N LEU A 5 15.68 -4.09 -3.45
CA LEU A 5 14.55 -3.15 -3.40
C LEU A 5 13.53 -3.42 -4.53
N VAL A 6 14.01 -3.83 -5.70
CA VAL A 6 13.17 -4.20 -6.84
C VAL A 6 12.35 -5.44 -6.52
N HIS A 7 13.01 -6.51 -6.06
CA HIS A 7 12.34 -7.77 -5.75
C HIS A 7 11.55 -7.77 -4.43
N THR A 8 11.49 -6.65 -3.69
CA THR A 8 10.70 -6.53 -2.46
C THR A 8 9.65 -5.43 -2.56
N LEU A 9 10.09 -4.17 -2.53
CA LEU A 9 9.22 -3.00 -2.62
C LEU A 9 8.63 -2.83 -4.02
N GLY A 10 9.45 -3.06 -5.05
CA GLY A 10 8.99 -3.05 -6.44
C GLY A 10 7.95 -4.14 -6.70
N GLU A 11 8.18 -5.34 -6.19
CA GLU A 11 7.25 -6.46 -6.29
C GLU A 11 5.93 -6.17 -5.56
N SER A 12 6.00 -5.62 -4.35
CA SER A 12 4.80 -5.21 -3.58
C SER A 12 3.96 -4.20 -4.36
N ALA A 13 4.61 -3.20 -4.98
CA ALA A 13 3.93 -2.22 -5.82
C ALA A 13 3.36 -2.85 -7.10
N ALA A 14 4.10 -3.73 -7.76
CA ALA A 14 3.66 -4.40 -8.98
C ALA A 14 2.43 -5.29 -8.73
N LEU A 15 2.30 -5.88 -7.54
CA LEU A 15 1.13 -6.65 -7.12
C LEU A 15 -0.04 -5.77 -6.63
N GLY A 16 0.09 -4.44 -6.64
CA GLY A 16 -0.95 -3.50 -6.24
C GLY A 16 -1.23 -3.46 -4.74
N ALA A 17 -0.22 -3.72 -3.91
CA ALA A 17 -0.32 -3.51 -2.46
C ALA A 17 -0.80 -2.08 -2.14
N ALA A 18 -1.53 -1.91 -1.04
CA ALA A 18 -1.95 -0.58 -0.58
C ALA A 18 -0.76 0.27 -0.10
N GLY A 19 0.31 -0.38 0.34
CA GLY A 19 1.51 0.23 0.88
C GLY A 19 2.43 -0.83 1.47
N VAL A 20 3.52 -0.35 2.07
CA VAL A 20 4.55 -1.16 2.73
C VAL A 20 4.90 -0.52 4.07
N VAL A 21 5.29 -1.33 5.04
CA VAL A 21 5.83 -0.85 6.31
C VAL A 21 7.31 -1.21 6.34
N LEU A 22 8.15 -0.21 6.58
CA LEU A 22 9.59 -0.40 6.74
C LEU A 22 9.90 -0.44 8.25
N TRP A 23 10.40 -1.58 8.72
CA TRP A 23 10.79 -1.76 10.12
C TRP A 23 12.28 -2.08 10.24
N GLY A 24 12.87 -1.79 11.39
CA GLY A 24 14.27 -2.10 11.69
C GLY A 24 14.46 -2.33 13.19
N ASN A 25 15.52 -3.04 13.58
CA ASN A 25 15.85 -3.23 14.99
C ASN A 25 16.66 -2.02 15.53
N ASN A 26 16.91 -2.00 16.85
CA ASN A 26 17.64 -0.92 17.50
C ASN A 26 19.13 -0.80 17.07
N SER A 27 19.72 -1.82 16.45
CA SER A 27 21.11 -1.79 15.93
C SER A 27 21.35 -0.76 14.84
N TYR A 28 20.31 -0.35 14.12
CA TYR A 28 20.40 0.74 13.15
C TYR A 28 20.52 2.13 13.81
N SER A 29 20.14 2.25 15.09
CA SER A 29 20.19 3.49 15.89
C SER A 29 21.13 3.42 17.10
N HIS A 30 21.87 2.31 17.29
CA HIS A 30 22.66 2.07 18.50
C HIS A 30 23.91 2.95 18.66
N SER A 31 24.39 3.59 17.59
CA SER A 31 25.58 4.44 17.61
C SER A 31 25.48 5.59 16.61
N ALA A 32 26.30 6.63 16.81
CA ALA A 32 26.37 7.75 15.87
C ALA A 32 26.79 7.30 14.45
N ASP A 33 27.64 6.28 14.33
CA ASP A 33 28.04 5.70 13.05
C ASP A 33 26.90 4.91 12.41
N SER A 34 26.16 4.11 13.18
CA SER A 34 24.96 3.40 12.71
C SER A 34 23.93 4.39 12.14
N CYS A 35 23.65 5.47 12.88
CA CYS A 35 22.73 6.52 12.44
C CYS A 35 23.21 7.22 11.15
N ARG A 36 24.51 7.53 11.04
CA ARG A 36 25.08 8.13 9.83
C ARG A 36 24.97 7.20 8.61
N ASN A 37 25.25 5.92 8.79
CA ASN A 37 25.13 4.91 7.73
C ASN A 37 23.67 4.72 7.30
N LEU A 38 22.75 4.64 8.27
CA LEU A 38 21.31 4.58 7.99
C LEU A 38 20.85 5.81 7.22
N ARG A 39 21.19 7.02 7.69
CA ARG A 39 20.87 8.27 6.99
C ARG A 39 21.38 8.24 5.56
N LYS A 40 22.65 7.85 5.35
CA LYS A 40 23.23 7.73 4.01
C LYS A 40 22.38 6.81 3.15
N TYR A 41 22.10 5.58 3.60
CA TYR A 41 21.28 4.62 2.86
C TYR A 41 19.88 5.16 2.51
N ILE A 42 19.20 5.80 3.47
CA ILE A 42 17.89 6.45 3.24
C ILE A 42 18.01 7.52 2.15
N THR A 43 18.98 8.42 2.26
CA THR A 43 19.09 9.55 1.34
C THR A 43 19.59 9.19 -0.06
N THR A 44 20.45 8.17 -0.19
CA THR A 44 21.12 7.87 -1.46
C THR A 44 20.56 6.65 -2.18
N THR A 45 19.79 5.81 -1.50
CA THR A 45 19.37 4.51 -2.06
C THR A 45 17.89 4.25 -1.84
N LEU A 46 17.45 4.13 -0.58
CA LEU A 46 16.08 3.75 -0.28
C LEU A 46 15.07 4.85 -0.64
N GLY A 47 15.31 6.08 -0.19
CA GLY A 47 14.44 7.23 -0.42
C GLY A 47 14.20 7.49 -1.92
N PRO A 48 15.26 7.65 -2.75
CA PRO A 48 15.09 7.82 -4.19
C PRO A 48 14.31 6.67 -4.85
N TYR A 49 14.52 5.42 -4.41
CA TYR A 49 13.78 4.29 -4.94
C TYR A 49 12.30 4.29 -4.52
N VAL A 50 11.99 4.62 -3.26
CA VAL A 50 10.61 4.77 -2.76
C VAL A 50 9.86 5.86 -3.53
N VAL A 51 10.51 7.01 -3.79
CA VAL A 51 9.92 8.07 -4.61
C VAL A 51 9.62 7.58 -6.02
N ASN A 52 10.57 6.88 -6.65
CA ASN A 52 10.41 6.33 -8.00
C ASN A 52 9.18 5.39 -8.08
N VAL A 53 9.14 4.35 -7.24
CA VAL A 53 8.06 3.34 -7.29
C VAL A 53 6.69 3.94 -6.92
N THR A 54 6.66 4.86 -5.95
CA THR A 54 5.41 5.52 -5.52
C THR A 54 4.86 6.41 -6.63
N MET A 55 5.72 7.20 -7.26
CA MET A 55 5.32 8.07 -8.37
C MET A 55 4.87 7.24 -9.59
N ALA A 56 5.59 6.17 -9.92
CA ALA A 56 5.20 5.24 -10.98
C ALA A 56 3.82 4.61 -10.73
N ALA A 57 3.55 4.14 -9.50
CA ALA A 57 2.24 3.60 -9.13
C ALA A 57 1.13 4.65 -9.20
N HIS A 58 1.40 5.88 -8.74
CA HIS A 58 0.45 6.99 -8.83
C HIS A 58 0.12 7.35 -10.27
N MET A 59 1.13 7.49 -11.13
CA MET A 59 0.94 7.74 -12.55
C MET A 59 0.17 6.61 -13.24
N CYS A 60 0.45 5.36 -12.88
CA CYS A 60 -0.30 4.22 -13.39
C CYS A 60 -1.79 4.28 -13.02
N SER A 61 -2.10 4.57 -11.75
CA SER A 61 -3.47 4.78 -11.30
C SER A 61 -4.18 5.83 -12.16
N HIS A 62 -3.55 6.98 -12.39
CA HIS A 62 -4.14 8.06 -13.18
C HIS A 62 -4.31 7.73 -14.66
N GLN A 63 -3.25 7.23 -15.31
CA GLN A 63 -3.25 7.02 -16.76
C GLN A 63 -4.00 5.75 -17.18
N LEU A 64 -3.90 4.66 -16.41
CA LEU A 64 -4.52 3.39 -16.76
C LEU A 64 -5.90 3.21 -16.11
N CYS A 65 -6.04 3.65 -14.85
CA CYS A 65 -7.21 3.39 -14.00
C CYS A 65 -8.04 4.65 -13.68
N HIS A 66 -7.84 5.76 -14.42
CA HIS A 66 -8.56 7.03 -14.24
C HIS A 66 -8.49 7.62 -12.82
N GLY A 67 -7.46 7.27 -12.05
CA GLY A 67 -7.31 7.66 -10.65
C GLY A 67 -8.19 6.87 -9.67
N ASN A 68 -8.96 5.90 -10.16
CA ASN A 68 -10.01 5.20 -9.43
C ASN A 68 -9.66 3.72 -9.13
N GLY A 69 -8.39 3.36 -9.21
CA GLY A 69 -7.93 2.02 -8.92
C GLY A 69 -6.41 1.94 -8.86
N ARG A 70 -5.92 0.80 -8.37
CA ARG A 70 -4.49 0.47 -8.36
C ARG A 70 -4.14 -0.34 -9.59
N CYS A 71 -2.93 -0.15 -10.10
CA CYS A 71 -2.39 -1.05 -11.09
C CYS A 71 -1.88 -2.34 -10.42
N VAL A 72 -2.19 -3.47 -11.05
CA VAL A 72 -1.77 -4.80 -10.64
C VAL A 72 -1.19 -5.50 -11.86
N ARG A 73 -0.05 -6.16 -11.71
CA ARG A 73 0.57 -6.96 -12.75
C ARG A 73 -0.38 -8.06 -13.19
N ARG A 74 -0.59 -8.20 -14.51
CA ARG A 74 -1.53 -9.18 -15.08
C ARG A 74 -1.13 -10.61 -14.77
N GLN A 75 0.15 -10.91 -14.94
CA GLN A 75 0.70 -12.25 -14.73
C GLN A 75 1.60 -12.22 -13.49
N PRO A 76 1.18 -12.79 -12.36
CA PRO A 76 2.00 -12.81 -11.15
C PRO A 76 3.36 -13.47 -11.36
N GLY A 77 3.45 -14.48 -12.25
CA GLY A 77 4.69 -15.16 -12.61
C GLY A 77 5.61 -14.39 -13.58
N GLU A 78 5.18 -13.25 -14.11
CA GLU A 78 6.02 -12.41 -14.98
C GLU A 78 6.93 -11.52 -14.13
N LEU A 79 8.05 -12.10 -13.68
CA LEU A 79 9.00 -11.49 -12.73
C LEU A 79 9.77 -10.27 -13.28
N ARG A 80 9.39 -9.73 -14.45
CA ARG A 80 10.07 -8.60 -15.10
C ARG A 80 9.23 -7.34 -15.20
N ALA A 81 7.93 -7.40 -14.89
CA ALA A 81 7.08 -6.23 -14.91
C ALA A 81 7.04 -5.57 -13.53
N PHE A 82 7.70 -4.42 -13.42
CA PHE A 82 7.73 -3.57 -12.23
C PHE A 82 7.21 -2.18 -12.60
N LEU A 83 6.76 -1.43 -11.58
CA LEU A 83 6.38 -0.03 -11.73
C LEU A 83 7.57 0.86 -11.39
N HIS A 84 8.35 1.26 -12.41
CA HIS A 84 9.40 2.27 -12.27
C HIS A 84 9.16 3.42 -13.22
N LEU A 85 9.63 4.61 -12.82
CA LEU A 85 9.78 5.73 -13.73
C LEU A 85 11.00 5.49 -14.62
N ALA A 86 10.85 5.77 -15.92
CA ALA A 86 11.96 5.95 -16.84
C ALA A 86 12.98 6.93 -16.25
N PRO A 87 14.29 6.73 -16.47
CA PRO A 87 15.26 7.78 -16.23
C PRO A 87 14.78 9.04 -16.93
N GLN A 88 14.68 10.14 -16.18
CA GLN A 88 14.14 11.40 -16.68
C GLN A 88 14.95 11.87 -17.89
N GLN A 89 14.42 11.64 -19.09
CA GLN A 89 14.86 12.29 -20.30
C GLN A 89 14.31 13.72 -20.17
N TRP A 90 15.20 14.70 -20.09
CA TRP A 90 14.95 16.07 -19.59
C TRP A 90 13.89 16.88 -20.38
N GLU A 91 13.21 16.29 -21.36
CA GLU A 91 12.23 16.97 -22.23
C GLU A 91 10.93 16.16 -22.48
N GLY A 92 10.61 15.14 -21.65
CA GLY A 92 9.42 14.30 -21.85
C GLY A 92 8.56 14.07 -20.61
N GLU A 93 7.27 13.74 -20.84
CA GLU A 93 6.35 13.21 -19.83
C GLU A 93 6.96 11.96 -19.16
N PRO A 94 6.81 11.78 -17.83
CA PRO A 94 7.41 10.64 -17.16
C PRO A 94 6.80 9.33 -17.70
N MET A 95 7.64 8.46 -18.25
CA MET A 95 7.20 7.18 -18.82
C MET A 95 7.38 6.04 -17.81
N LEU A 96 6.46 5.08 -17.80
CA LEU A 96 6.57 3.86 -16.98
C LEU A 96 7.49 2.86 -17.68
N THR A 97 8.57 2.43 -17.04
CA THR A 97 9.49 1.40 -17.56
C THR A 97 9.42 0.12 -16.74
N ASN A 98 9.57 -1.00 -17.43
CA ASN A 98 9.94 -2.28 -16.83
C ASN A 98 11.47 -2.42 -16.84
N PHE A 99 11.99 -3.43 -16.12
CA PHE A 99 13.44 -3.61 -15.93
C PHE A 99 14.21 -3.96 -17.22
N LEU A 100 13.48 -4.35 -18.28
CA LEU A 100 14.02 -4.59 -19.61
C LEU A 100 13.72 -3.34 -20.43
N ASP A 101 14.74 -2.56 -20.75
CA ASP A 101 14.81 -1.34 -21.57
C ASP A 101 14.00 -1.37 -22.90
N MET A 102 12.70 -1.66 -22.82
CA MET A 102 11.78 -1.83 -23.92
C MET A 102 11.06 -0.51 -24.12
N ASP A 103 11.44 0.19 -25.18
CA ASP A 103 10.75 1.39 -25.68
C ASP A 103 9.25 1.09 -25.87
N GLY A 104 8.45 1.46 -24.89
CA GLY A 104 7.00 1.30 -24.92
C GLY A 104 6.39 1.41 -23.52
N PRO A 105 5.17 1.95 -23.41
CA PRO A 105 4.52 2.04 -22.13
C PRO A 105 4.25 0.64 -21.55
N ALA A 106 4.81 0.35 -20.38
CA ALA A 106 4.61 -0.93 -19.69
C ALA A 106 3.15 -1.20 -19.24
N TRP A 107 2.18 -0.34 -19.61
CA TRP A 107 0.76 -0.47 -19.27
C TRP A 107 0.15 -1.82 -19.68
N GLU A 108 0.62 -2.43 -20.77
CA GLU A 108 0.09 -3.71 -21.25
C GLU A 108 0.30 -4.85 -20.25
N LEU A 109 1.34 -4.76 -19.41
CA LEU A 109 1.67 -5.73 -18.37
C LEU A 109 0.82 -5.56 -17.10
N PHE A 110 0.03 -4.48 -17.03
CA PHE A 110 -0.78 -4.13 -15.88
C PHE A 110 -2.28 -4.10 -16.21
N GLN A 111 -3.08 -4.30 -15.18
CA GLN A 111 -4.54 -4.16 -15.17
C GLN A 111 -4.97 -3.40 -13.93
N CYS A 112 -6.22 -2.93 -13.92
CA CYS A 112 -6.74 -2.17 -12.79
C CYS A 112 -7.43 -3.07 -11.76
N HIS A 113 -7.14 -2.82 -10.49
CA HIS A 113 -7.96 -3.21 -9.35
C HIS A 113 -8.66 -1.96 -8.81
N CYS A 114 -9.95 -1.83 -9.10
CA CYS A 114 -10.71 -0.62 -8.80
C CYS A 114 -10.95 -0.44 -7.30
N TYR A 115 -10.97 0.83 -6.87
CA TYR A 115 -11.41 1.20 -5.53
C TYR A 115 -12.92 0.95 -5.36
N PRO A 116 -13.41 0.87 -4.11
CA PRO A 116 -14.84 0.77 -3.86
C PRO A 116 -15.64 1.83 -4.64
N ARG A 117 -16.79 1.41 -5.19
CA ARG A 117 -17.69 2.20 -6.05
C ARG A 117 -17.20 2.48 -7.47
N TRP A 118 -16.10 1.85 -7.90
CA TRP A 118 -15.62 1.93 -9.28
C TRP A 118 -15.53 0.56 -9.93
N MET A 119 -15.83 0.49 -11.22
CA MET A 119 -15.83 -0.76 -11.99
C MET A 119 -15.42 -0.56 -13.44
N GLY A 120 -15.26 -1.68 -14.15
CA GLY A 120 -14.77 -1.74 -15.53
C GLY A 120 -13.26 -1.90 -15.62
N ALA A 121 -12.77 -2.32 -16.79
CA ALA A 121 -11.36 -2.65 -17.00
C ALA A 121 -10.37 -1.50 -16.67
N ARG A 122 -10.84 -0.25 -16.71
CA ARG A 122 -10.06 0.97 -16.43
C ARG A 122 -10.62 1.82 -15.29
N CYS A 123 -11.53 1.26 -14.47
CA CYS A 123 -12.18 1.96 -13.35
C CYS A 123 -12.85 3.29 -13.72
N ASN A 124 -13.44 3.36 -14.92
CA ASN A 124 -14.05 4.57 -15.46
C ASN A 124 -15.58 4.63 -15.26
N LYS A 125 -16.18 3.59 -14.66
CA LYS A 125 -17.61 3.55 -14.38
C LYS A 125 -17.83 3.55 -12.87
N GLN A 126 -18.76 4.36 -12.41
CA GLN A 126 -19.21 4.29 -11.03
C GLN A 126 -20.17 3.11 -10.88
N GLN A 127 -19.94 2.29 -9.86
CA GLN A 127 -20.84 1.24 -9.50
C GLN A 127 -21.98 1.84 -8.69
N TRP A 128 -23.18 1.79 -9.26
CA TRP A 128 -24.42 2.05 -8.53
C TRP A 128 -24.59 0.94 -7.51
N VAL A 129 -24.35 1.28 -6.25
CA VAL A 129 -24.78 0.44 -5.13
C VAL A 129 -26.16 0.95 -4.80
N GLU A 130 -27.19 0.12 -4.96
CA GLU A 130 -28.50 0.47 -4.41
C GLU A 130 -28.33 0.79 -2.92
N PRO A 131 -29.08 1.76 -2.36
CA PRO A 131 -29.05 2.00 -0.93
C PRO A 131 -29.25 0.65 -0.24
N ILE A 132 -28.34 0.29 0.67
CA ILE A 132 -28.51 -0.92 1.47
C ILE A 132 -29.84 -0.74 2.20
N GLN A 133 -30.92 -1.34 1.71
CA GLN A 133 -32.08 -1.59 2.54
C GLN A 133 -31.54 -2.51 3.63
N ASN A 134 -31.53 -1.99 4.86
CA ASN A 134 -31.03 -2.63 6.08
C ASN A 134 -30.90 -4.15 5.89
N PRO A 135 -29.67 -4.71 5.88
CA PRO A 135 -29.57 -6.15 6.06
C PRO A 135 -30.13 -6.38 7.47
N ASP A 136 -31.23 -7.12 7.58
CA ASP A 136 -31.67 -7.63 8.88
C ASP A 136 -30.45 -8.22 9.57
N CYS A 137 -29.99 -7.58 10.65
CA CYS A 137 -28.85 -8.07 11.43
C CYS A 137 -29.22 -9.48 11.91
N PRO A 138 -28.53 -10.55 11.46
CA PRO A 138 -28.70 -11.82 12.11
C PRO A 138 -28.19 -11.68 13.54
N MET A 139 -29.07 -11.91 14.51
CA MET A 139 -28.75 -11.92 15.94
C MET A 139 -27.50 -12.78 16.19
N VAL A 140 -26.47 -12.18 16.76
CA VAL A 140 -25.23 -12.87 17.15
C VAL A 140 -25.59 -13.91 18.22
N THR A 141 -25.40 -15.19 17.92
CA THR A 141 -25.27 -16.21 18.96
C THR A 141 -23.90 -16.06 19.62
N GLN A 142 -23.90 -15.67 20.90
CA GLN A 142 -22.72 -15.61 21.76
C GLN A 142 -21.85 -16.85 21.60
N HIS A 143 -20.61 -16.65 21.16
CA HIS A 143 -19.51 -17.55 21.49
C HIS A 143 -18.50 -16.74 22.28
N GLN A 144 -18.20 -17.23 23.49
CA GLN A 144 -17.16 -16.71 24.35
C GLN A 144 -15.83 -16.76 23.57
N ASP A 145 -15.05 -15.68 23.63
CA ASP A 145 -13.62 -15.63 23.27
C ASP A 145 -13.22 -15.17 21.85
N THR A 146 -14.01 -14.33 21.16
CA THR A 146 -13.50 -13.64 19.96
C THR A 146 -13.96 -12.19 19.84
N CYS A 147 -13.04 -11.24 20.02
CA CYS A 147 -13.28 -9.83 19.68
C CYS A 147 -13.12 -9.65 18.17
N LEU A 148 -14.21 -9.80 17.42
CA LEU A 148 -14.30 -9.30 16.06
C LEU A 148 -14.63 -7.80 16.12
N ALA A 149 -13.85 -6.98 15.40
CA ALA A 149 -14.19 -5.57 15.22
C ALA A 149 -15.57 -5.49 14.55
N ALA A 150 -16.56 -4.96 15.28
CA ALA A 150 -17.88 -4.76 14.73
C ALA A 150 -17.82 -3.78 13.55
N HIS A 151 -18.46 -4.13 12.44
CA HIS A 151 -18.78 -3.17 11.40
C HIS A 151 -19.83 -2.19 11.96
N ASP A 152 -19.42 -0.93 12.07
CA ASP A 152 -20.22 0.18 12.57
C ASP A 152 -21.42 0.45 11.65
N CYS A 153 -22.64 0.21 12.15
CA CYS A 153 -23.91 0.59 11.51
C CYS A 153 -24.40 1.89 12.14
N SER A 154 -23.97 3.02 11.56
CA SER A 154 -24.33 4.42 11.78
C SER A 154 -25.33 4.82 12.89
N SER A 155 -24.82 5.70 13.75
CA SER A 155 -25.50 6.85 14.39
C SER A 155 -26.55 6.56 15.48
N ALA A 156 -26.05 6.39 16.71
CA ALA A 156 -26.56 7.12 17.87
C ALA A 156 -25.36 7.49 18.76
N MET A 157 -25.25 8.76 19.14
CA MET A 157 -24.17 9.25 19.98
C MET A 157 -24.03 8.43 21.26
N GLY A 158 -22.87 7.81 21.45
CA GLY A 158 -22.51 7.09 22.66
C GLY A 158 -21.01 6.82 22.65
N LEU A 159 -20.29 7.42 23.59
CA LEU A 159 -18.84 7.27 23.79
C LEU A 159 -18.46 5.79 23.97
N GLY A 160 -17.96 5.15 22.92
CA GLY A 160 -17.31 3.84 23.00
C GLY A 160 -15.84 4.00 23.36
N LEU A 161 -15.55 4.31 24.63
CA LEU A 161 -14.21 4.15 25.18
C LEU A 161 -13.90 2.65 25.23
N CYS A 162 -12.83 2.22 24.54
CA CYS A 162 -12.23 0.93 24.86
C CYS A 162 -11.80 0.94 26.33
N PRO A 163 -12.11 -0.09 27.14
CA PRO A 163 -11.56 -0.16 28.48
C PRO A 163 -10.03 -0.27 28.38
N HIS A 164 -9.36 0.67 29.03
CA HIS A 164 -7.92 0.63 29.25
C HIS A 164 -7.61 -0.64 30.09
N PRO A 165 -6.57 -1.43 29.78
CA PRO A 165 -6.12 -2.45 30.71
C PRO A 165 -5.61 -1.73 31.96
N ASP A 166 -6.19 -2.06 33.12
CA ASP A 166 -5.66 -1.71 34.43
C ASP A 166 -4.22 -2.25 34.52
N TYR A 167 -3.25 -1.36 34.46
CA TYR A 167 -1.89 -1.68 34.87
C TYR A 167 -1.87 -1.60 36.39
N GLU A 168 -1.95 -2.75 37.06
CA GLU A 168 -1.73 -2.85 38.50
C GLU A 168 -0.37 -2.23 38.86
N GLU A 169 -0.46 -1.13 39.60
CA GLU A 169 0.62 -0.54 40.38
C GLU A 169 1.13 -1.58 41.38
N LYS A 170 2.22 -2.29 41.06
CA LYS A 170 3.00 -2.99 42.08
C LYS A 170 3.92 -2.00 42.76
N THR A 171 3.42 -1.52 43.89
CA THR A 171 4.10 -0.79 44.94
C THR A 171 5.44 -1.44 45.30
N GLU A 172 6.47 -0.59 45.41
CA GLU A 172 7.72 -0.85 46.13
C GLU A 172 7.46 -1.53 47.49
N LEU A 173 8.21 -2.59 47.79
CA LEU A 173 8.55 -2.98 49.16
C LEU A 173 9.77 -3.94 49.16
N ARG A 174 10.90 -3.35 49.60
CA ARG A 174 12.09 -3.92 50.25
C ARG A 174 13.37 -4.08 49.43
#